data_AF-A0A8S1MGK1-F1
#
_entry.id   AF-A0A8S1MGK1-F1
#
_cell.length_a   1.000
_cell.length_b   1.000
_cell.length_c   1.000
_cell.angle_alpha   90.00
_cell.angle_beta   90.00
_cell.angle_gamma   90.00
#
_symmetry.space_group_name_H-M   'P 1'
#
loop_
_entity.id
_entity.type
_entity.pdbx_description
1 polymer ?
#
loop_
_entity_poly.entity_id
_entity_poly.type
_entity_poly.pdbx_seq_one_letter_code
_entity_poly.pdbx_strand_id
1 'polypeptide(L)'
;MHPFLLYEGCKQIPGADCSNNGWTNANKVIECQGKFYIGDFTGGYQIWKIFPCPPERKLIFSFTIAKFDSWDLEGVSVYRDDLLVGSIAYTAYQGEYVCALSFFPDLTEKKTFSFQSPVGKNSFKLLLEDNLQSYDDESWGFRDIKLQILNPCVDFYSECNFLGDMWRICAGNQTLFAKFVPFKIKSINILKGIRVQMKDKRFKGGILQTYTQNQTCLDDFNFPKYEKYS
;
A
#
# COMPACT_ATOMS: atom_id res chain seq x y z
N MET A 1 3.07 -2.66 9.53
CA MET A 1 2.53 -2.63 8.14
C MET A 1 3.51 -1.84 7.27
N HIS A 2 4.04 -2.45 6.22
CA HIS A 2 5.02 -1.80 5.32
C HIS A 2 4.37 -1.51 3.97
N PRO A 3 4.13 -0.23 3.62
CA PRO A 3 3.57 0.13 2.32
C PRO A 3 4.61 -0.08 1.21
N PHE A 4 4.19 -0.64 0.09
CA PHE A 4 4.97 -0.59 -1.16
C PHE A 4 4.53 0.56 -2.07
N LEU A 5 3.39 1.19 -1.76
CA LEU A 5 3.02 2.54 -2.19
C LEU A 5 2.63 3.35 -0.96
N LEU A 6 3.32 4.47 -0.76
CA LEU A 6 2.89 5.54 0.14
C LEU A 6 2.81 6.82 -0.69
N TYR A 7 1.61 7.38 -0.80
CA TYR A 7 1.37 8.67 -1.42
C TYR A 7 0.55 9.52 -0.48
N GLU A 8 1.21 10.47 0.19
CA GLU A 8 0.61 11.34 1.22
C GLU A 8 -0.12 12.55 0.60
N GLY A 9 -0.72 12.37 -0.59
CA GLY A 9 -1.38 13.44 -1.32
C GLY A 9 -0.42 14.41 -2.03
N CYS A 10 -1.01 15.39 -2.72
CA CYS A 10 -0.29 16.49 -3.33
C CYS A 10 0.34 17.36 -2.25
N LYS A 11 1.68 17.45 -2.22
CA LYS A 11 2.43 18.24 -1.24
C LYS A 11 2.67 19.70 -1.66
N GLN A 12 2.26 20.13 -2.85
CA GLN A 12 2.57 21.46 -3.38
C GLN A 12 1.45 22.13 -4.18
N ILE A 13 1.55 23.46 -4.20
CA ILE A 13 0.65 24.55 -4.61
C ILE A 13 0.25 24.43 -6.10
N PRO A 14 -0.93 24.96 -6.52
CA PRO A 14 -1.31 25.06 -7.93
C PRO A 14 -0.18 25.61 -8.82
N GLY A 15 0.17 24.86 -9.88
CA GLY A 15 1.15 25.25 -10.89
C GLY A 15 2.52 24.57 -10.80
N ALA A 16 2.84 23.84 -9.74
CA ALA A 16 3.90 22.82 -9.77
C ALA A 16 3.26 21.47 -10.05
N ASP A 17 3.89 20.62 -10.87
CA ASP A 17 3.38 19.29 -11.24
C ASP A 17 2.98 18.49 -9.99
N CYS A 18 1.70 18.56 -9.61
CA CYS A 18 1.01 17.49 -8.93
C CYS A 18 1.04 16.33 -9.91
N SER A 19 2.19 15.65 -9.98
CA SER A 19 2.29 14.45 -10.76
C SER A 19 1.16 13.56 -10.28
N ASN A 20 0.36 13.04 -11.20
CA ASN A 20 -0.69 12.06 -10.98
C ASN A 20 -0.20 10.79 -10.24
N ASN A 21 1.03 10.80 -9.72
CA ASN A 21 1.74 9.74 -9.05
C ASN A 21 1.70 8.45 -9.88
N GLY A 22 1.81 8.59 -11.20
CA GLY A 22 1.73 7.48 -12.15
C GLY A 22 0.35 6.80 -12.20
N TRP A 23 -0.71 7.45 -11.73
CA TRP A 23 -2.10 7.07 -12.03
C TRP A 23 -2.47 7.62 -13.40
N THR A 24 -2.99 6.76 -14.25
CA THR A 24 -3.53 7.13 -15.55
C THR A 24 -4.82 7.95 -15.35
N ASN A 25 -4.98 8.99 -16.17
CA ASN A 25 -6.10 9.94 -16.17
C ASN A 25 -6.24 10.82 -14.90
N ALA A 26 -5.35 10.69 -13.91
CA ALA A 26 -5.49 11.43 -12.65
C ALA A 26 -4.81 12.82 -12.71
N ASN A 27 -5.15 13.62 -13.73
CA ASN A 27 -4.44 14.85 -14.10
C ASN A 27 -5.11 16.14 -13.59
N LYS A 28 -6.14 16.01 -12.76
CA LYS A 28 -6.89 17.11 -12.16
C LYS A 28 -6.60 17.22 -10.67
N VAL A 29 -6.63 18.43 -10.15
CA VAL A 29 -6.38 18.73 -8.73
C VAL A 29 -7.40 19.76 -8.26
N ILE A 30 -7.96 19.52 -7.08
CA ILE A 30 -8.85 20.45 -6.40
C ILE A 30 -8.32 20.75 -4.99
N GLU A 31 -8.40 22.02 -4.59
CA GLU A 31 -8.09 22.47 -3.24
C GLU A 31 -9.38 22.56 -2.43
N CYS A 32 -9.35 22.06 -1.20
CA CYS A 32 -10.45 22.09 -0.25
C CYS A 32 -9.87 22.30 1.16
N GLN A 33 -10.19 23.42 1.81
CA GLN A 33 -9.65 23.82 3.12
C GLN A 33 -8.10 23.73 3.22
N GLY A 34 -7.36 24.24 2.22
CA GLY A 34 -5.90 24.18 2.23
C GLY A 34 -5.32 22.76 2.04
N LYS A 35 -6.15 21.79 1.65
CA LYS A 35 -5.75 20.42 1.33
C LYS A 35 -5.96 20.16 -0.16
N PHE A 36 -5.00 19.53 -0.80
CA PHE A 36 -5.06 19.19 -2.22
C PHE A 36 -5.47 17.73 -2.42
N TYR A 37 -6.41 17.52 -3.35
CA TYR A 37 -6.90 16.22 -3.76
C TYR A 37 -6.63 16.04 -5.24
N ILE A 38 -6.18 14.85 -5.65
CA ILE A 38 -6.26 14.44 -7.05
C ILE A 38 -7.74 14.15 -7.31
N GLY A 39 -8.41 14.98 -8.09
CA GLY A 39 -9.86 15.06 -8.02
C GLY A 39 -10.47 16.02 -9.01
N ASP A 40 -11.71 16.46 -8.73
CA ASP A 40 -12.61 17.06 -9.72
C ASP A 40 -13.02 16.03 -10.80
N PHE A 41 -13.21 14.79 -10.37
CA PHE A 41 -13.67 13.70 -11.20
C PHE A 41 -15.20 13.58 -11.11
N THR A 42 -15.86 13.32 -12.23
CA THR A 42 -17.31 13.18 -12.33
C THR A 42 -17.70 12.47 -13.64
N GLY A 43 -18.95 12.05 -13.77
CA GLY A 43 -19.51 11.58 -15.02
C GLY A 43 -19.01 10.20 -15.47
N GLY A 44 -18.82 9.26 -14.54
CA GLY A 44 -18.28 7.95 -14.84
C GLY A 44 -16.75 7.96 -15.02
N TYR A 45 -16.05 8.86 -14.32
CA TYR A 45 -14.63 9.07 -14.51
C TYR A 45 -13.83 7.86 -14.02
N GLN A 46 -12.81 7.48 -14.80
CA GLN A 46 -11.96 6.34 -14.51
C GLN A 46 -10.49 6.74 -14.36
N ILE A 47 -9.90 6.36 -13.23
CA ILE A 47 -8.46 6.46 -12.97
C ILE A 47 -7.89 5.12 -12.54
N TRP A 48 -6.69 4.78 -13.00
CA TRP A 48 -6.10 3.48 -12.68
C TRP A 48 -4.58 3.50 -12.60
N LYS A 49 -4.02 2.49 -11.93
CA LYS A 49 -2.57 2.27 -11.86
C LYS A 49 -2.26 0.78 -11.78
N ILE A 50 -1.15 0.38 -12.41
CA ILE A 50 -0.62 -0.98 -12.32
C ILE A 50 0.39 -1.06 -11.16
N PHE A 51 0.23 -2.09 -10.34
CA PHE A 51 1.09 -2.36 -9.20
C PHE A 51 1.80 -3.71 -9.36
N PRO A 52 3.04 -3.84 -8.84
CA PRO A 52 3.65 -5.15 -8.64
C PRO A 52 2.76 -6.01 -7.75
N CYS A 53 2.64 -7.30 -8.09
CA CYS A 53 1.83 -8.26 -7.37
C CYS A 53 2.72 -9.09 -6.43
N PRO A 54 2.62 -8.92 -5.10
CA PRO A 54 3.25 -9.87 -4.19
C PRO A 54 2.44 -11.18 -4.19
N PRO A 55 3.05 -12.35 -4.39
CA PRO A 55 2.33 -13.61 -4.51
C PRO A 55 1.64 -14.01 -3.21
N GLU A 56 0.38 -14.41 -3.32
CA GLU A 56 -0.44 -15.00 -2.24
C GLU A 56 -0.49 -14.18 -0.94
N ARG A 57 -0.55 -12.84 -1.06
CA ARG A 57 -0.68 -11.94 0.11
C ARG A 57 -2.03 -11.27 0.17
N LYS A 58 -2.51 -11.02 1.39
CA LYS A 58 -3.61 -10.09 1.63
C LYS A 58 -3.07 -8.66 1.55
N LEU A 59 -3.73 -7.83 0.76
CA LEU A 59 -3.40 -6.43 0.51
C LEU A 59 -4.44 -5.54 1.18
N ILE A 60 -3.99 -4.37 1.63
CA ILE A 60 -4.83 -3.29 2.16
C ILE A 60 -4.59 -2.06 1.31
N PHE A 61 -5.65 -1.57 0.69
CA PHE A 61 -5.70 -0.32 -0.04
C PHE A 61 -6.51 0.69 0.77
N SER A 62 -5.93 1.86 1.05
CA SER A 62 -6.63 2.93 1.76
C SER A 62 -6.36 4.27 1.12
N PHE A 63 -7.32 5.16 1.19
CA PHE A 63 -7.21 6.54 0.73
C PHE A 63 -8.21 7.40 1.50
N THR A 64 -8.02 8.71 1.47
CA THR A 64 -9.04 9.67 1.90
C THR A 64 -9.78 10.16 0.68
N ILE A 65 -11.08 9.87 0.60
CA ILE A 65 -11.98 10.40 -0.42
C ILE A 65 -12.45 11.79 -0.01
N ALA A 66 -12.66 12.66 -0.98
CA ALA A 66 -13.48 13.86 -0.88
C ALA A 66 -14.68 13.70 -1.82
N LYS A 67 -15.89 13.81 -1.26
CA LYS A 67 -17.13 14.08 -1.98
C LYS A 67 -17.32 15.59 -2.00
N PHE A 68 -17.63 16.13 -3.17
CA PHE A 68 -18.03 17.51 -3.36
C PHE A 68 -19.46 17.55 -3.87
N ASP A 69 -20.21 18.52 -3.37
CA ASP A 69 -21.61 18.80 -3.73
C ASP A 69 -22.66 17.73 -3.38
N SER A 70 -23.88 17.83 -3.90
CA SER A 70 -24.93 16.80 -3.81
C SER A 70 -24.48 15.50 -4.46
N TRP A 71 -24.87 14.35 -3.93
CA TRP A 71 -24.67 13.04 -4.55
C TRP A 71 -25.96 12.27 -4.34
N ASP A 72 -26.51 11.62 -5.35
CA ASP A 72 -27.84 11.00 -5.28
C ASP A 72 -27.77 9.47 -5.22
N LEU A 73 -27.19 8.96 -4.12
CA LEU A 73 -26.81 7.54 -3.95
C LEU A 73 -25.71 7.09 -4.92
N GLU A 74 -24.92 8.04 -5.38
CA GLU A 74 -23.75 7.80 -6.22
C GLU A 74 -22.50 7.63 -5.37
N GLY A 75 -21.39 7.31 -6.03
CA GLY A 75 -20.35 6.54 -5.42
C GLY A 75 -19.08 6.43 -6.23
N VAL A 76 -18.08 5.82 -5.58
CA VAL A 76 -16.84 5.38 -6.22
C VAL A 76 -16.64 3.91 -5.94
N SER A 77 -16.44 3.14 -7.00
CA SER A 77 -16.13 1.72 -6.96
C SER A 77 -14.64 1.48 -7.18
N VAL A 78 -14.08 0.53 -6.43
CA VAL A 78 -12.68 0.12 -6.51
C VAL A 78 -12.62 -1.27 -7.10
N TYR A 79 -11.83 -1.46 -8.16
CA TYR A 79 -11.65 -2.73 -8.83
C TYR A 79 -10.18 -3.16 -8.82
N ARG A 80 -9.96 -4.48 -8.77
CA ARG A 80 -8.66 -5.13 -8.92
C ARG A 80 -8.72 -6.14 -10.05
N ASP A 81 -8.04 -5.86 -11.16
CA ASP A 81 -8.15 -6.62 -12.41
C ASP A 81 -9.64 -6.85 -12.78
N ASP A 82 -10.39 -5.75 -12.83
CA ASP A 82 -11.83 -5.70 -13.19
C ASP A 82 -12.78 -6.42 -12.19
N LEU A 83 -12.24 -7.01 -11.12
CA LEU A 83 -13.04 -7.58 -10.03
C LEU A 83 -13.30 -6.52 -8.96
N LEU A 84 -14.58 -6.31 -8.63
CA LEU A 84 -14.99 -5.35 -7.61
C LEU A 84 -14.39 -5.73 -6.25
N VAL A 85 -13.64 -4.81 -5.67
CA VAL A 85 -13.07 -4.90 -4.32
C VAL A 85 -14.03 -4.31 -3.29
N GLY A 86 -14.71 -3.22 -3.65
CA GLY A 86 -15.69 -2.56 -2.82
C GLY A 86 -16.11 -1.22 -3.41
N SER A 87 -17.18 -0.66 -2.86
CA SER A 87 -17.74 0.61 -3.31
C SER A 87 -18.03 1.51 -2.11
N ILE A 88 -18.07 2.80 -2.39
CA ILE A 88 -18.49 3.87 -1.48
C ILE A 88 -19.70 4.49 -2.14
N ALA A 89 -20.73 4.81 -1.36
CA ALA A 89 -21.86 5.60 -1.84
C ALA A 89 -22.26 6.62 -0.78
N TYR A 90 -22.72 7.78 -1.22
CA TYR A 90 -23.11 8.89 -0.36
C TYR A 90 -24.44 9.50 -0.81
N THR A 91 -25.06 10.29 0.07
CA THR A 91 -26.26 11.06 -0.23
C THR A 91 -25.99 12.56 -0.18
N ALA A 92 -26.91 13.35 -0.74
CA ALA A 92 -26.71 14.78 -0.96
C ALA A 92 -26.31 15.54 0.32
N TYR A 93 -26.95 15.23 1.45
CA TYR A 93 -26.81 15.99 2.70
C TYR A 93 -25.79 15.41 3.70
N GLN A 94 -24.82 14.63 3.24
CA GLN A 94 -23.74 14.10 4.10
C GLN A 94 -22.49 14.98 4.06
N GLY A 95 -22.07 15.48 5.22
CA GLY A 95 -20.80 16.21 5.39
C GLY A 95 -20.95 17.59 6.03
N GLU A 96 -20.08 18.53 5.63
CA GLU A 96 -20.00 19.93 6.09
C GLU A 96 -19.86 20.89 4.90
N TYR A 97 -20.29 22.15 5.05
CA TYR A 97 -20.23 23.17 3.99
C TYR A 97 -18.88 23.89 3.99
N VAL A 98 -17.89 23.39 3.26
CA VAL A 98 -16.50 23.85 3.44
C VAL A 98 -15.68 24.09 2.19
N CYS A 99 -16.01 23.49 1.05
CA CYS A 99 -15.16 23.51 -0.14
C CYS A 99 -15.92 23.90 -1.41
N ALA A 100 -17.02 23.22 -1.71
CA ALA A 100 -17.92 23.67 -2.76
C ALA A 100 -18.67 24.92 -2.26
N LEU A 101 -18.72 25.98 -3.08
CA LEU A 101 -19.58 27.15 -2.85
C LEU A 101 -21.07 26.79 -3.11
N SER A 102 -21.49 25.59 -2.73
CA SER A 102 -22.79 25.02 -3.06
C SER A 102 -23.73 25.01 -1.85
N PHE A 103 -25.00 24.72 -2.13
CA PHE A 103 -26.03 24.52 -1.12
C PHE A 103 -25.96 23.14 -0.46
N PHE A 104 -24.95 22.32 -0.80
CA PHE A 104 -24.80 20.96 -0.32
C PHE A 104 -23.47 20.75 0.41
N PRO A 105 -23.45 19.85 1.41
CA PRO A 105 -22.25 19.59 2.18
C PRO A 105 -21.23 18.71 1.44
N ASP A 106 -19.97 19.01 1.64
CA ASP A 106 -18.81 18.22 1.24
C ASP A 106 -18.45 17.21 2.32
N LEU A 107 -17.92 16.05 1.95
CA LEU A 107 -17.50 15.02 2.90
C LEU A 107 -16.08 14.59 2.62
N THR A 108 -15.25 14.52 3.67
CA THR A 108 -13.94 13.89 3.58
C THR A 108 -13.86 12.70 4.53
N GLU A 109 -13.51 11.53 4.02
CA GLU A 109 -13.53 10.30 4.80
C GLU A 109 -12.37 9.38 4.40
N LYS A 110 -11.77 8.70 5.39
CA LYS A 110 -10.78 7.66 5.11
C LYS A 110 -11.48 6.34 4.81
N LYS A 111 -11.19 5.75 3.66
CA LYS A 111 -11.69 4.44 3.25
C LYS A 111 -10.56 3.42 3.19
N THR A 112 -10.89 2.18 3.52
CA THR A 112 -9.95 1.07 3.56
C THR A 112 -10.61 -0.18 3.01
N PHE A 113 -9.96 -0.79 2.03
CA PHE A 113 -10.37 -2.01 1.37
C PHE A 113 -9.30 -3.08 1.53
N SER A 114 -9.71 -4.34 1.68
CA SER A 114 -8.79 -5.46 1.74
C SER A 114 -9.13 -6.51 0.70
N PHE A 115 -8.12 -7.00 0.00
CA PHE A 115 -8.28 -8.01 -1.06
C PHE A 115 -7.04 -8.90 -1.14
N GLN A 116 -7.19 -10.09 -1.71
CA GLN A 116 -6.06 -10.98 -1.96
C GLN A 116 -5.29 -10.54 -3.21
N SER A 117 -3.98 -10.73 -3.25
CA SER A 117 -3.19 -10.59 -4.48
C SER A 117 -3.63 -11.63 -5.53
N PRO A 118 -3.70 -11.29 -6.83
CA PRO A 118 -3.98 -12.28 -7.86
C PRO A 118 -2.95 -13.43 -7.89
N VAL A 119 -3.43 -14.67 -7.97
CA VAL A 119 -2.59 -15.87 -8.02
C VAL A 119 -1.90 -15.95 -9.38
N GLY A 120 -0.59 -16.27 -9.39
CA GLY A 120 0.17 -16.48 -10.63
C GLY A 120 0.46 -15.23 -11.46
N LYS A 121 0.15 -14.02 -10.97
CA LYS A 121 0.45 -12.75 -11.65
C LYS A 121 1.60 -12.01 -11.01
N ASN A 122 2.39 -11.32 -11.82
CA ASN A 122 3.48 -10.44 -11.38
C ASN A 122 3.03 -8.98 -11.19
N SER A 123 1.84 -8.63 -11.67
CA SER A 123 1.25 -7.31 -11.53
C SER A 123 -0.28 -7.38 -11.51
N PHE A 124 -0.92 -6.33 -11.02
CA PHE A 124 -2.37 -6.16 -11.07
C PHE A 124 -2.73 -4.68 -11.26
N LYS A 125 -3.89 -4.41 -11.86
CA LYS A 125 -4.46 -3.07 -12.05
C LYS A 125 -5.40 -2.77 -10.89
N LEU A 126 -5.24 -1.60 -10.26
CA LEU A 126 -6.31 -0.96 -9.48
C LEU A 126 -6.97 0.11 -10.31
N LEU A 127 -8.30 0.07 -10.36
CA LEU A 127 -9.17 1.04 -11.03
C LEU A 127 -10.11 1.63 -9.99
N LEU A 128 -10.26 2.95 -10.00
CA LEU A 128 -11.34 3.65 -9.32
C LEU A 128 -12.23 4.26 -10.39
N GLU A 129 -13.53 4.09 -10.22
CA GLU A 129 -14.57 4.52 -11.16
C GLU A 129 -15.75 5.06 -10.37
N ASP A 130 -16.24 6.24 -10.72
CA ASP A 130 -17.49 6.76 -10.17
C ASP A 130 -18.71 6.38 -11.01
N ASN A 131 -19.89 6.57 -10.43
CA ASN A 131 -21.16 6.51 -11.15
C ASN A 131 -21.91 7.84 -11.06
N LEU A 132 -21.21 8.96 -10.88
CA LEU A 132 -21.80 10.29 -10.82
C LEU A 132 -22.39 10.68 -12.16
N GLN A 133 -23.44 11.50 -12.13
CA GLN A 133 -24.03 12.09 -13.33
C GLN A 133 -23.14 13.23 -13.85
N SER A 134 -22.88 13.26 -15.15
CA SER A 134 -21.90 14.14 -15.79
C SER A 134 -22.26 15.62 -15.90
N TYR A 135 -23.46 16.03 -15.46
CA TYR A 135 -24.02 17.36 -15.73
C TYR A 135 -24.15 18.26 -14.52
N ASP A 136 -23.92 17.72 -13.32
CA ASP A 136 -24.04 18.44 -12.06
C ASP A 136 -22.63 18.75 -11.51
N ASP A 137 -22.52 19.75 -10.63
CA ASP A 137 -21.28 20.18 -9.95
C ASP A 137 -20.73 19.14 -8.95
N GLU A 138 -21.38 17.97 -8.89
CA GLU A 138 -20.99 16.80 -8.14
C GLU A 138 -19.66 16.24 -8.63
N SER A 139 -18.70 16.14 -7.72
CA SER A 139 -17.40 15.60 -8.06
C SER A 139 -16.74 14.90 -6.89
N TRP A 140 -15.66 14.19 -7.20
CA TRP A 140 -14.85 13.53 -6.19
C TRP A 140 -13.36 13.75 -6.39
N GLY A 141 -12.62 13.52 -5.32
CA GLY A 141 -11.18 13.44 -5.34
C GLY A 141 -10.65 12.52 -4.25
N PHE A 142 -9.34 12.26 -4.28
CA PHE A 142 -8.68 11.48 -3.25
C PHE A 142 -7.28 11.99 -2.94
N ARG A 143 -6.82 11.64 -1.74
CA ARG A 143 -5.46 11.85 -1.25
C ARG A 143 -5.07 10.74 -0.27
N ASP A 144 -3.86 10.81 0.28
CA ASP A 144 -3.39 9.87 1.32
C ASP A 144 -3.49 8.39 0.90
N ILE A 145 -3.22 8.10 -0.37
CA ILE A 145 -3.29 6.75 -0.92
C ILE A 145 -2.17 5.90 -0.34
N LYS A 146 -2.55 4.73 0.16
CA LYS A 146 -1.64 3.72 0.67
C LYS A 146 -2.04 2.35 0.18
N LEU A 147 -1.07 1.62 -0.33
CA LEU A 147 -1.20 0.20 -0.66
C LEU A 147 -0.11 -0.57 0.08
N GLN A 148 -0.54 -1.52 0.91
CA GLN A 148 0.33 -2.23 1.83
C GLN A 148 -0.03 -3.71 1.91
N ILE A 149 0.96 -4.54 2.19
CA ILE A 149 0.74 -5.94 2.51
C ILE A 149 0.26 -6.04 3.96
N LEU A 150 -0.82 -6.80 4.19
CA LEU A 150 -1.21 -7.21 5.53
C LEU A 150 -0.26 -8.30 6.01
N ASN A 151 0.32 -8.12 7.20
CA ASN A 151 1.28 -9.04 7.82
C ASN A 151 2.43 -9.43 6.87
N PRO A 152 3.23 -8.46 6.38
CA PRO A 152 4.34 -8.76 5.48
C PRO A 152 5.34 -9.68 6.17
N CYS A 153 5.83 -10.69 5.46
CA CYS A 153 6.81 -11.64 5.98
C CYS A 153 8.13 -11.59 5.23
N VAL A 154 9.17 -12.03 5.91
CA VAL A 154 10.52 -12.22 5.40
C VAL A 154 10.86 -13.70 5.55
N ASP A 155 11.37 -14.27 4.48
CA ASP A 155 11.77 -15.66 4.43
C ASP A 155 13.29 -15.75 4.51
N PHE A 156 13.76 -16.49 5.52
CA PHE A 156 15.16 -16.80 5.75
C PHE A 156 15.42 -18.23 5.35
N TYR A 157 16.58 -18.50 4.78
CA TYR A 157 16.92 -19.80 4.21
C TYR A 157 18.26 -20.31 4.72
N SER A 158 18.37 -21.63 4.88
CA SER A 158 19.59 -22.27 5.38
C SER A 158 20.72 -22.34 4.34
N GLU A 159 20.39 -22.22 3.05
CA GLU A 159 21.35 -22.21 1.93
C GLU A 159 21.27 -20.92 1.09
N CYS A 160 22.24 -20.74 0.20
CA CYS A 160 22.24 -19.62 -0.74
C CYS A 160 21.19 -19.82 -1.84
N ASN A 161 20.79 -18.73 -2.51
CA ASN A 161 19.79 -18.68 -3.57
C ASN A 161 18.38 -19.14 -3.14
N PHE A 162 18.01 -18.90 -1.88
CA PHE A 162 16.69 -19.19 -1.31
C PHE A 162 16.37 -20.69 -1.28
N LEU A 163 17.38 -21.52 -1.00
CA LEU A 163 17.29 -22.98 -0.93
C LEU A 163 17.43 -23.49 0.50
N GLY A 164 17.13 -24.78 0.70
CA GLY A 164 17.24 -25.45 1.99
C GLY A 164 16.03 -25.22 2.91
N ASP A 165 16.26 -25.32 4.22
CA ASP A 165 15.22 -25.10 5.22
C ASP A 165 14.79 -23.63 5.21
N MET A 166 13.49 -23.39 5.38
CA MET A 166 12.89 -22.05 5.35
C MET A 166 12.28 -21.70 6.70
N TRP A 167 12.58 -20.49 7.16
CA TRP A 167 12.04 -19.91 8.38
C TRP A 167 11.45 -18.54 8.06
N ARG A 168 10.17 -18.37 8.38
CA ARG A 168 9.39 -17.18 8.04
C ARG A 168 9.11 -16.33 9.27
N ILE A 169 9.45 -15.04 9.20
CA ILE A 169 9.08 -14.05 10.21
C ILE A 169 8.13 -13.03 9.58
N CYS A 170 6.94 -12.88 10.15
CA CYS A 170 5.95 -11.88 9.72
C CYS A 170 5.98 -10.65 10.62
N ALA A 171 5.52 -9.50 10.13
CA ALA A 171 5.48 -8.26 10.89
C ALA A 171 4.74 -8.44 12.23
N GLY A 172 5.37 -7.97 13.31
CA GLY A 172 4.92 -8.21 14.68
C GLY A 172 5.68 -9.35 15.37
N ASN A 173 6.26 -10.26 14.59
CA ASN A 173 7.15 -11.29 15.12
C ASN A 173 8.60 -10.79 15.06
N GLN A 174 9.32 -10.94 16.17
CA GLN A 174 10.74 -10.66 16.26
C GLN A 174 11.40 -11.69 17.16
N THR A 175 12.65 -12.03 16.84
CA THR A 175 13.46 -12.92 17.66
C THR A 175 14.41 -12.10 18.49
N LEU A 176 14.18 -12.04 19.80
CA LEU A 176 15.05 -11.31 20.74
C LEU A 176 16.37 -12.04 20.99
N PHE A 177 16.39 -13.37 20.82
CA PHE A 177 17.56 -14.19 21.11
C PHE A 177 17.95 -15.08 19.94
N ALA A 178 19.22 -14.93 19.54
CA ALA A 178 19.99 -15.78 18.65
C ALA A 178 19.60 -17.27 18.62
N LYS A 179 19.45 -17.88 19.80
CA LYS A 179 19.21 -19.32 19.96
C LYS A 179 17.87 -19.81 19.41
N PHE A 180 16.92 -18.90 19.15
CA PHE A 180 15.62 -19.22 18.57
C PHE A 180 15.63 -19.11 17.04
N VAL A 181 16.78 -18.80 16.44
CA VAL A 181 16.96 -18.90 15.00
C VAL A 181 17.24 -20.37 14.67
N PRO A 182 16.41 -21.03 13.85
CA PRO A 182 16.44 -22.49 13.70
C PRO A 182 17.68 -23.01 12.94
N PHE A 183 18.32 -22.18 12.13
CA PHE A 183 19.48 -22.56 11.33
C PHE A 183 20.38 -21.36 11.00
N LYS A 184 21.55 -21.64 10.43
CA LYS A 184 22.42 -20.61 9.85
C LYS A 184 21.72 -19.96 8.65
N ILE A 185 21.50 -18.65 8.70
CA ILE A 185 20.87 -17.93 7.58
C ILE A 185 21.92 -17.67 6.50
N LYS A 186 21.67 -18.21 5.31
CA LYS A 186 22.52 -18.05 4.13
C LYS A 186 21.89 -17.19 3.05
N SER A 187 20.58 -17.08 2.98
CA SER A 187 19.92 -16.13 2.09
C SER A 187 18.63 -15.59 2.69
N ILE A 188 18.21 -14.41 2.24
CA ILE A 188 17.04 -13.69 2.76
C ILE A 188 16.21 -13.19 1.58
N ASN A 189 14.97 -13.62 1.50
CA ASN A 189 14.01 -13.07 0.54
C ASN A 189 13.20 -11.95 1.22
N ILE A 190 13.45 -10.71 0.79
CA ILE A 190 12.89 -9.48 1.35
C ILE A 190 12.02 -8.81 0.28
N LEU A 191 10.71 -8.74 0.53
CA LEU A 191 9.83 -7.97 -0.34
C LEU A 191 10.20 -6.48 -0.29
N LYS A 192 10.09 -5.82 -1.46
CA LYS A 192 10.36 -4.39 -1.60
C LYS A 192 9.59 -3.57 -0.55
N GLY A 193 10.30 -2.68 0.15
CA GLY A 193 9.74 -1.82 1.19
C GLY A 193 9.79 -2.42 2.61
N ILE A 194 10.24 -3.66 2.78
CA ILE A 194 10.54 -4.24 4.10
C ILE A 194 12.00 -3.94 4.47
N ARG A 195 12.23 -3.68 5.76
CA ARG A 195 13.56 -3.56 6.36
C ARG A 195 13.78 -4.70 7.35
N VAL A 196 14.84 -5.46 7.15
CA VAL A 196 15.31 -6.50 8.07
C VAL A 196 16.50 -5.97 8.84
N GLN A 197 16.46 -6.10 10.16
CA GLN A 197 17.50 -5.65 11.06
C GLN A 197 17.99 -6.83 11.90
N MET A 198 19.29 -7.12 11.81
CA MET A 198 19.89 -8.29 12.43
C MET A 198 21.14 -7.86 13.22
N LYS A 199 21.19 -8.27 14.49
CA LYS A 199 22.32 -7.98 15.38
C LYS A 199 22.65 -9.24 16.19
N ASP A 200 23.86 -9.75 16.03
CA ASP A 200 24.42 -10.79 16.89
C ASP A 200 25.88 -10.50 17.17
N LYS A 201 26.34 -10.73 18.40
CA LYS A 201 27.73 -10.44 18.80
C LYS A 201 28.77 -11.17 17.94
N ARG A 202 28.45 -12.36 17.42
CA ARG A 202 29.35 -13.15 16.54
C ARG A 202 29.22 -12.78 15.08
N PHE A 203 28.17 -12.05 14.71
CA PHE A 203 27.95 -11.60 13.35
C PHE A 203 28.45 -10.16 13.16
N LYS A 204 29.43 -9.95 12.27
CA LYS A 204 30.02 -8.63 12.00
C LYS A 204 30.39 -7.88 13.30
N GLY A 205 30.90 -8.61 14.29
CA GLY A 205 31.30 -8.06 15.59
C GLY A 205 30.17 -7.43 16.42
N GLY A 206 28.90 -7.81 16.20
CA GLY A 206 27.77 -7.24 16.95
C GLY A 206 27.20 -5.95 16.37
N ILE A 207 27.67 -5.52 15.19
CA ILE A 207 27.13 -4.34 14.50
C ILE A 207 25.77 -4.69 13.90
N LEU A 208 24.78 -3.81 14.12
CA LEU A 208 23.44 -3.94 13.54
C LEU A 208 23.52 -3.87 12.01
N GLN A 209 23.19 -4.97 11.33
CA GLN A 209 23.06 -4.99 9.88
C GLN A 209 21.62 -4.69 9.48
N THR A 210 21.47 -3.95 8.39
CA THR A 210 20.17 -3.58 7.83
C THR A 210 20.10 -4.00 6.38
N TYR A 211 19.09 -4.80 6.03
CA TYR A 211 18.83 -5.26 4.67
C TYR A 211 17.46 -4.77 4.21
N THR A 212 17.38 -4.21 3.01
CA THR A 212 16.13 -3.72 2.41
C THR A 212 15.83 -4.36 1.05
N GLN A 213 16.67 -5.32 0.64
CA GLN A 213 16.59 -6.04 -0.63
C GLN A 213 17.03 -7.48 -0.41
N ASN A 214 16.64 -8.37 -1.32
CA ASN A 214 17.02 -9.77 -1.31
C ASN A 214 18.54 -9.95 -1.14
N GLN A 215 18.91 -10.90 -0.29
CA GLN A 215 20.28 -11.33 -0.07
C GLN A 215 20.40 -12.75 -0.62
N THR A 216 21.02 -12.91 -1.80
CA THR A 216 21.15 -14.22 -2.45
C THR A 216 22.16 -15.13 -1.76
N CYS A 217 23.18 -14.56 -1.12
CA CYS A 217 24.12 -15.33 -0.30
C CYS A 217 24.74 -14.41 0.76
N LEU A 218 24.74 -14.86 2.02
CA LEU A 218 25.38 -14.20 3.15
C LEU A 218 26.57 -15.04 3.59
N ASP A 219 27.76 -14.47 3.47
CA ASP A 219 29.00 -15.17 3.83
C ASP A 219 29.18 -15.26 5.35
N ASP A 220 28.73 -14.22 6.06
CA ASP A 220 29.14 -13.99 7.45
C ASP A 220 28.08 -14.31 8.51
N PHE A 221 26.79 -14.53 8.17
CA PHE A 221 25.72 -14.73 9.17
C PHE A 221 25.72 -16.15 9.77
N ASN A 222 26.76 -16.44 10.56
CA ASN A 222 26.94 -17.68 11.31
C ASN A 222 26.40 -17.54 12.75
N PHE A 223 25.18 -18.03 13.00
CA PHE A 223 24.82 -18.46 14.35
C PHE A 223 25.53 -19.79 14.69
N PRO A 224 25.75 -20.10 15.97
CA PRO A 224 26.50 -21.28 16.38
C PRO A 224 25.77 -22.51 15.85
N LYS A 225 26.54 -23.54 15.49
CA LYS A 225 25.99 -24.84 15.11
C LYS A 225 24.86 -25.17 16.08
N TYR A 226 23.68 -25.45 15.52
CA TYR A 226 22.60 -26.07 16.27
C TYR A 226 23.20 -27.38 16.80
N GLU A 227 23.62 -27.40 18.05
CA GLU A 227 23.87 -28.65 18.75
C GLU A 227 22.48 -29.26 18.90
N LYS A 228 22.10 -30.12 17.95
CA LYS A 228 21.03 -31.08 18.20
C LYS A 228 21.46 -31.80 19.47
N TYR A 229 20.77 -31.53 20.57
CA TYR A 229 20.85 -32.40 21.73
C TYR A 229 20.47 -33.80 21.23
N SER A 230 21.49 -34.64 21.10
CA SER A 230 21.38 -36.09 20.94
C SER A 230 20.88 -36.70 22.24
#